data_AF-A0A9P8F401-F1
#
_entry.id   AF-A0A9P8F401-F1
#
_cell.length_a   1.000
_cell.length_b   1.000
_cell.length_c   1.000
_cell.angle_alpha   90.00
_cell.angle_beta   90.00
_cell.angle_gamma   90.00
#
_symmetry.space_group_name_H-M   'P 1'
#
loop_
_entity.id
_entity.type
_entity.pdbx_description
1 polymer ?
#
loop_
_entity_poly.entity_id
_entity_poly.type
_entity_poly.pdbx_seq_one_letter_code
_entity_poly.pdbx_strand_id
1 'polypeptide(L)'
;GFAELIKISTCAHLDTFNLLDKYGEQLISTGFGRRDGAPQEVRDAADKINRNGIHEMLKLETPNLHEIGLDRVIAYGHTWSPLHELIPDPPLRHGHAISIDMAYSATLANMRGILSDEEHKRLLNLFSRVGLSMDDDQFTEDILDQATKAILKTRDGKLRAAVPSPLGSCVFLNDVEASEMNAALKKHKEIMKSYPRQGKGLEAHVDSSDTGYTVNNKQVESSNVTNSASKSVINDDVKDGVHPAGKKTAEKMASGPEGVNGVSNPTTNGATSLGQGGECC
;
A
#
# COMPACT_ATOMS: atom_id res chain seq x y z
N GLY A 1 -7.53 4.17 -2.56
CA GLY A 1 -7.91 5.33 -1.70
C GLY A 1 -8.25 4.88 -0.30
N PHE A 2 -9.52 4.55 -0.02
CA PHE A 2 -10.02 4.24 1.33
C PHE A 2 -9.22 3.15 2.07
N ALA A 3 -8.78 2.12 1.33
CA ALA A 3 -7.97 1.03 1.87
C ALA A 3 -6.67 1.51 2.55
N GLU A 4 -6.02 2.57 2.05
CA GLU A 4 -4.80 3.13 2.64
C GLU A 4 -5.06 3.79 4.00
N LEU A 5 -6.21 4.41 4.15
CA LEU A 5 -6.63 4.99 5.43
C LEU A 5 -6.94 3.89 6.44
N ILE A 6 -7.54 2.77 6.00
CA ILE A 6 -7.72 1.59 6.85
C ILE A 6 -6.36 1.00 7.22
N LYS A 7 -5.44 0.84 6.26
CA LYS A 7 -4.08 0.31 6.48
C LYS A 7 -3.38 1.02 7.63
N ILE A 8 -3.21 2.33 7.52
CA ILE A 8 -2.45 3.07 8.53
C ILE A 8 -3.18 3.09 9.87
N SER A 9 -4.50 3.23 9.87
CA SER A 9 -5.26 3.32 11.12
C SER A 9 -5.37 1.99 11.87
N THR A 10 -5.43 0.86 11.15
CA THR A 10 -5.48 -0.50 11.71
C THR A 10 -4.21 -0.83 12.48
N CYS A 11 -3.05 -0.32 12.06
CA CYS A 11 -1.75 -0.64 12.68
C CYS A 11 -1.11 0.53 13.47
N ALA A 12 -1.64 1.75 13.40
CA ALA A 12 -0.99 2.91 14.03
C ALA A 12 -1.92 3.96 14.66
N HIS A 13 -3.22 3.95 14.38
CA HIS A 13 -4.08 5.06 14.83
C HIS A 13 -5.56 4.66 15.02
N LEU A 14 -5.88 4.09 16.18
CA LEU A 14 -7.22 3.57 16.51
C LEU A 14 -8.34 4.62 16.36
N ASP A 15 -8.10 5.88 16.73
CA ASP A 15 -9.12 6.94 16.60
C ASP A 15 -9.53 7.18 15.14
N THR A 16 -8.60 7.03 14.20
CA THR A 16 -8.90 7.17 12.77
C THR A 16 -9.67 5.95 12.29
N PHE A 17 -9.30 4.76 12.76
CA PHE A 17 -10.04 3.53 12.50
C PHE A 17 -11.47 3.63 13.00
N ASN A 18 -11.68 4.16 14.21
CA ASN A 18 -13.01 4.36 14.80
C ASN A 18 -13.89 5.29 13.95
N LEU A 19 -13.32 6.35 13.37
CA LEU A 19 -14.06 7.25 12.48
C LEU A 19 -14.40 6.59 11.14
N LEU A 20 -13.46 5.84 10.56
CA LEU A 20 -13.68 5.07 9.34
C LEU A 20 -14.76 4.00 9.55
N ASP A 21 -14.72 3.30 10.69
CA ASP A 21 -15.70 2.28 11.06
C ASP A 21 -17.09 2.88 11.29
N LYS A 22 -17.16 4.03 11.97
CA LYS A 22 -18.43 4.73 12.23
C LYS A 22 -19.09 5.30 10.98
N TYR A 23 -18.31 5.92 10.09
CA TYR A 23 -18.84 6.72 8.98
C TYR A 23 -18.58 6.12 7.58
N GLY A 24 -18.04 4.90 7.48
CA GLY A 24 -17.53 4.32 6.23
C GLY A 24 -18.42 4.48 5.01
N GLU A 25 -19.67 4.04 5.09
CA GLU A 25 -20.64 4.12 3.99
C GLU A 25 -21.00 5.57 3.64
N GLN A 26 -21.08 6.45 4.63
CA GLN A 26 -21.35 7.88 4.44
C GLN A 26 -20.15 8.56 3.78
N LEU A 27 -18.92 8.23 4.19
CA LEU A 27 -17.70 8.73 3.56
C LEU A 27 -17.63 8.36 2.08
N ILE A 28 -18.04 7.15 1.69
CA ILE A 28 -18.11 6.76 0.27
C ILE A 28 -19.22 7.51 -0.47
N SER A 29 -20.46 7.41 0.01
CA SER A 29 -21.63 7.94 -0.69
C SER A 29 -21.62 9.47 -0.83
N THR A 30 -20.97 10.17 0.11
CA THR A 30 -20.84 11.64 0.09
C THR A 30 -19.55 12.14 -0.57
N GLY A 31 -18.72 11.25 -1.14
CA GLY A 31 -17.43 11.64 -1.72
C GLY A 31 -16.53 12.31 -0.69
N PHE A 32 -16.32 11.65 0.45
CA PHE A 32 -15.57 12.14 1.61
C PHE A 32 -16.12 13.45 2.19
N GLY A 33 -17.45 13.57 2.25
CA GLY A 33 -18.14 14.75 2.74
C GLY A 33 -18.17 15.92 1.73
N ARG A 34 -17.67 15.74 0.51
CA ARG A 34 -17.53 16.84 -0.46
C ARG A 34 -18.70 17.01 -1.42
N ARG A 35 -19.62 16.05 -1.48
CA ARG A 35 -20.87 16.20 -2.24
C ARG A 35 -21.86 17.12 -1.53
N ASP A 36 -22.77 17.69 -2.33
CA ASP A 36 -23.87 18.51 -1.81
C ASP A 36 -24.76 17.71 -0.87
N GLY A 37 -25.22 18.35 0.21
CA GLY A 37 -26.04 17.70 1.23
C GLY A 37 -25.31 16.75 2.18
N ALA A 38 -23.97 16.64 2.10
CA ALA A 38 -23.21 15.84 3.06
C ALA A 38 -23.37 16.38 4.49
N PRO A 39 -23.69 15.52 5.49
CA PRO A 39 -23.82 15.94 6.88
C PRO A 39 -22.53 16.59 7.41
N GLN A 40 -22.66 17.63 8.23
CA GLN A 40 -21.50 18.34 8.78
C GLN A 40 -20.59 17.41 9.59
N GLU A 41 -21.16 16.49 10.37
CA GLU A 41 -20.40 15.50 11.14
C GLU A 41 -19.56 14.56 10.27
N VAL A 42 -20.00 14.24 9.06
CA VAL A 42 -19.24 13.41 8.10
C VAL A 42 -18.10 14.21 7.49
N ARG A 43 -18.32 15.50 7.22
CA ARG A 43 -17.27 16.44 6.76
C ARG A 43 -16.18 16.58 7.81
N ASP A 44 -16.56 16.83 9.06
CA ASP A 44 -15.62 16.97 10.17
C ASP A 44 -14.84 15.67 10.41
N ALA A 45 -15.51 14.52 10.30
CA ALA A 45 -14.86 13.21 10.37
C ALA A 45 -13.87 13.01 9.22
N ALA A 46 -14.24 13.33 7.98
CA ALA A 46 -13.37 13.22 6.81
C ALA A 46 -12.11 14.09 6.94
N ASP A 47 -12.25 15.33 7.42
CA ASP A 47 -11.13 16.24 7.66
C ASP A 47 -10.17 15.69 8.72
N LYS A 48 -10.72 15.17 9.83
CA LYS A 48 -9.92 14.56 10.89
C LYS A 48 -9.22 13.28 10.42
N ILE A 49 -9.90 12.41 9.67
CA ILE A 49 -9.34 11.20 9.08
C ILE A 49 -8.15 11.54 8.19
N ASN A 50 -8.33 12.48 7.25
CA ASN A 50 -7.27 12.86 6.30
C ASN A 50 -6.06 13.49 7.02
N ARG A 51 -6.32 14.43 7.94
CA ARG A 51 -5.26 15.07 8.72
C ARG A 51 -4.46 14.04 9.52
N ASN A 52 -5.15 13.16 10.25
CA ASN A 52 -4.50 12.15 11.08
C ASN A 52 -3.77 11.09 10.23
N GLY A 53 -4.36 10.65 9.12
CA GLY A 53 -3.74 9.71 8.21
C GLY A 53 -2.42 10.25 7.63
N ILE A 54 -2.42 11.49 7.14
CA ILE A 54 -1.21 12.15 6.65
C ILE A 54 -0.19 12.31 7.78
N HIS A 55 -0.63 12.79 8.95
CA HIS A 55 0.26 13.02 10.08
C HIS A 55 0.95 11.72 10.55
N GLU A 56 0.20 10.63 10.69
CA GLU A 56 0.75 9.35 11.12
C GLU A 56 1.69 8.77 10.06
N MET A 57 1.38 8.94 8.76
CA MET A 57 2.27 8.52 7.69
C MET A 57 3.60 9.26 7.75
N LEU A 58 3.57 10.59 7.89
CA LEU A 58 4.78 11.40 8.03
C LEU A 58 5.56 11.03 9.28
N LYS A 59 4.89 10.79 10.41
CA LYS A 59 5.54 10.39 11.67
C LYS A 59 6.29 9.07 11.55
N LEU A 60 5.73 8.09 10.84
CA LEU A 60 6.33 6.77 10.63
C LEU A 60 7.47 6.81 9.59
N GLU A 61 7.30 7.56 8.50
CA GLU A 61 8.21 7.49 7.35
C GLU A 61 9.29 8.58 7.33
N THR A 62 9.06 9.76 7.90
CA THR A 62 10.07 10.84 7.92
C THR A 62 11.39 10.41 8.57
N PRO A 63 11.39 9.63 9.68
CA PRO A 63 12.63 9.11 10.26
C PRO A 63 13.31 8.01 9.42
N ASN A 64 12.64 7.49 8.39
CA ASN A 64 13.05 6.30 7.64
C ASN A 64 12.83 6.46 6.12
N LEU A 65 13.03 7.66 5.57
CA LEU A 65 12.71 7.99 4.16
C LEU A 65 13.44 7.16 3.10
N HIS A 66 14.59 6.58 3.47
CA HIS A 66 15.36 5.68 2.59
C HIS A 66 15.11 4.20 2.90
N GLU A 67 14.12 3.90 3.74
CA GLU A 67 13.68 2.55 4.09
C GLU A 67 14.80 1.64 4.61
N ILE A 68 15.79 2.22 5.31
CA ILE A 68 16.89 1.45 5.92
C ILE A 68 16.34 0.57 7.05
N GLY A 69 15.38 1.08 7.82
CA GLY A 69 14.56 0.29 8.73
C GLY A 69 13.48 -0.48 7.97
N LEU A 70 13.56 -1.81 7.99
CA LEU A 70 12.66 -2.67 7.20
C LEU A 70 11.40 -3.14 7.96
N ASP A 71 11.33 -2.92 9.27
CA ASP A 71 10.12 -3.14 10.08
C ASP A 71 9.19 -1.94 9.94
N ARG A 72 8.47 -1.90 8.81
CA ARG A 72 7.66 -0.74 8.40
C ARG A 72 6.18 -0.98 8.66
N VAL A 73 5.61 -0.22 9.59
CA VAL A 73 4.18 -0.30 9.95
C VAL A 73 3.28 -0.06 8.73
N ILE A 74 3.65 0.90 7.88
CA ILE A 74 2.87 1.24 6.68
C ILE A 74 2.92 0.16 5.59
N ALA A 75 3.72 -0.90 5.77
CA ALA A 75 3.78 -2.05 4.87
C ALA A 75 2.72 -3.13 5.19
N TYR A 76 1.83 -2.89 6.17
CA TYR A 76 0.62 -3.69 6.34
C TYR A 76 -0.19 -3.71 5.04
N GLY A 77 -0.70 -4.87 4.65
CA GLY A 77 -1.37 -5.03 3.35
C GLY A 77 -0.45 -5.00 2.13
N HIS A 78 0.88 -4.96 2.30
CA HIS A 78 1.88 -4.90 1.22
C HIS A 78 2.90 -6.04 1.33
N THR A 79 2.50 -7.18 1.89
CA THR A 79 3.36 -8.37 1.99
C THR A 79 3.17 -9.26 0.77
N TRP A 80 1.92 -9.53 0.40
CA TRP A 80 1.55 -10.37 -0.73
C TRP A 80 0.83 -9.61 -1.85
N SER A 81 0.19 -8.48 -1.53
CA SER A 81 -0.54 -7.68 -2.52
C SER A 81 0.30 -7.21 -3.72
N PRO A 82 1.61 -6.88 -3.65
CA PRO A 82 2.32 -6.37 -4.82
C PRO A 82 2.39 -7.38 -5.98
N LEU A 83 2.44 -8.67 -5.65
CA LEU A 83 2.41 -9.74 -6.65
C LEU A 83 0.96 -10.05 -7.05
N HIS A 84 0.05 -10.16 -6.08
CA HIS A 84 -1.36 -10.49 -6.34
C HIS A 84 -2.11 -9.42 -7.13
N GLU A 85 -1.78 -8.14 -6.95
CA GLU A 85 -2.38 -6.99 -7.66
C GLU A 85 -2.35 -7.16 -9.18
N LEU A 86 -1.24 -7.71 -9.70
CA LEU A 86 -0.94 -7.79 -11.12
C LEU A 86 -1.30 -9.13 -11.76
N ILE A 87 -1.79 -10.10 -10.99
CA ILE A 87 -2.14 -11.43 -11.50
C ILE A 87 -3.44 -11.41 -12.30
N PRO A 88 -4.54 -10.82 -11.80
CA PRO A 88 -5.79 -10.78 -12.55
C PRO A 88 -5.65 -9.96 -13.85
N ASP A 89 -6.43 -10.34 -14.86
CA ASP A 89 -6.57 -9.59 -16.11
C ASP A 89 -8.05 -9.22 -16.32
N PRO A 90 -8.45 -7.94 -16.22
CA PRO A 90 -7.60 -6.78 -15.87
C PRO A 90 -7.08 -6.81 -14.41
N PRO A 91 -5.95 -6.13 -14.11
CA PRO A 91 -5.40 -6.05 -12.75
C PRO A 91 -6.38 -5.53 -11.70
N LEU A 92 -6.13 -5.86 -10.44
CA LEU A 92 -6.88 -5.26 -9.33
C LEU A 92 -6.51 -3.78 -9.20
N ARG A 93 -7.50 -2.96 -8.85
CA ARG A 93 -7.20 -1.64 -8.28
C ARG A 93 -6.35 -1.86 -7.03
N HIS A 94 -5.27 -1.10 -6.89
CA HIS A 94 -4.33 -1.20 -5.77
C HIS A 94 -5.01 -1.33 -4.40
N GLY A 95 -6.03 -0.51 -4.14
CA GLY A 95 -6.80 -0.55 -2.88
C GLY A 95 -7.48 -1.90 -2.60
N HIS A 96 -7.92 -2.61 -3.63
CA HIS A 96 -8.51 -3.95 -3.51
C HIS A 96 -7.45 -5.01 -3.27
N ALA A 97 -6.30 -4.95 -3.95
CA ALA A 97 -5.21 -5.89 -3.72
C ALA A 97 -4.67 -5.78 -2.29
N ILE A 98 -4.43 -4.57 -1.78
CA ILE A 98 -3.94 -4.39 -0.41
C ILE A 98 -4.98 -4.77 0.64
N SER A 99 -6.29 -4.65 0.35
CA SER A 99 -7.34 -5.02 1.33
C SER A 99 -7.51 -6.53 1.45
N ILE A 100 -7.27 -7.29 0.38
CA ILE A 100 -7.18 -8.76 0.44
C ILE A 100 -6.02 -9.19 1.34
N ASP A 101 -4.84 -8.61 1.12
CA ASP A 101 -3.67 -8.86 1.97
C ASP A 101 -3.94 -8.48 3.43
N MET A 102 -4.52 -7.31 3.70
CA MET A 102 -4.89 -6.89 5.06
C MET A 102 -5.88 -7.84 5.74
N ALA A 103 -6.92 -8.28 5.02
CA ALA A 103 -7.96 -9.16 5.55
C ALA A 103 -7.42 -10.57 5.84
N TYR A 104 -6.57 -11.10 4.95
CA TYR A 104 -5.84 -12.35 5.16
C TYR A 104 -4.87 -12.23 6.34
N SER A 105 -4.05 -11.18 6.37
CA SER A 105 -3.12 -10.86 7.46
C SER A 105 -3.81 -10.81 8.83
N ALA A 106 -5.00 -10.18 8.89
CA ALA A 106 -5.78 -10.09 10.12
C ALA A 106 -6.32 -11.46 10.55
N THR A 107 -6.63 -12.35 9.59
CA THR A 107 -7.04 -13.73 9.89
C THR A 107 -5.87 -14.54 10.44
N LEU A 108 -4.67 -14.39 9.89
CA LEU A 108 -3.45 -14.98 10.43
C LEU A 108 -3.17 -14.49 11.86
N ALA A 109 -3.26 -13.17 12.10
CA ALA A 109 -3.08 -12.59 13.43
C ALA A 109 -4.12 -13.10 14.44
N ASN A 110 -5.38 -13.25 14.01
CA ASN A 110 -6.45 -13.82 14.84
C ASN A 110 -6.19 -15.29 15.19
N MET A 111 -5.78 -16.10 14.21
CA MET A 111 -5.41 -17.51 14.47
C MET A 111 -4.25 -17.66 15.45
N ARG A 112 -3.33 -16.69 15.50
CA ARG A 112 -2.24 -16.64 16.48
C ARG A 112 -2.67 -16.09 17.86
N GLY A 113 -3.92 -15.65 18.02
CA GLY A 113 -4.40 -15.00 19.25
C GLY A 113 -3.81 -13.60 19.48
N ILE A 114 -3.19 -13.00 18.45
CA ILE A 114 -2.61 -11.66 18.49
C ILE A 114 -3.71 -10.60 18.32
N LEU A 115 -4.70 -10.89 17.47
CA LEU A 115 -5.88 -10.06 17.25
C LEU A 115 -7.12 -10.77 17.80
N SER A 116 -7.91 -10.09 18.62
CA SER A 116 -9.15 -10.66 19.18
C SER A 116 -10.19 -10.98 18.09
N ASP A 117 -11.10 -11.92 18.38
CA ASP A 117 -12.20 -12.27 17.48
C ASP A 117 -13.09 -11.05 17.19
N GLU A 118 -13.32 -10.20 18.20
CA GLU A 118 -14.09 -8.98 18.08
C GLU A 118 -13.43 -7.99 17.12
N GLU A 119 -12.12 -7.77 17.27
CA GLU A 119 -11.37 -6.84 16.42
C GLU A 119 -11.20 -7.35 14.99
N HIS A 120 -10.95 -8.65 14.83
CA HIS A 120 -10.89 -9.30 13.52
C HIS A 120 -12.21 -9.11 12.77
N LYS A 121 -13.33 -9.46 13.42
CA LYS A 121 -14.67 -9.29 12.85
C LYS A 121 -14.97 -7.81 12.56
N ARG A 122 -14.56 -6.90 13.43
CA ARG A 122 -14.76 -5.45 13.25
C ARG A 122 -14.05 -4.94 12.00
N LEU A 123 -12.80 -5.33 11.78
CA LEU A 123 -12.02 -4.97 10.59
C LEU A 123 -12.64 -5.54 9.30
N LEU A 124 -12.99 -6.83 9.29
CA LEU A 124 -13.64 -7.46 8.13
C LEU A 124 -15.00 -6.83 7.82
N ASN A 125 -15.78 -6.50 8.86
CA ASN A 125 -17.05 -5.81 8.70
C ASN A 125 -16.85 -4.43 8.06
N LEU A 126 -15.80 -3.69 8.44
CA LEU A 126 -15.50 -2.40 7.81
C LEU A 126 -15.21 -2.59 6.32
N PHE A 127 -14.28 -3.48 5.94
CA PHE A 127 -13.98 -3.77 4.53
C PHE A 127 -15.24 -4.14 3.73
N SER A 128 -16.06 -5.03 4.28
CA SER A 128 -17.29 -5.49 3.63
C SER A 128 -18.30 -4.36 3.39
N ARG A 129 -18.51 -3.48 4.39
CA ARG A 129 -19.49 -2.37 4.30
C ARG A 129 -19.05 -1.30 3.31
N VAL A 130 -17.74 -1.06 3.21
CA VAL A 130 -17.17 -0.04 2.32
C VAL A 130 -16.80 -0.58 0.93
N GLY A 131 -17.21 -1.83 0.63
CA GLY A 131 -17.09 -2.41 -0.70
C GLY A 131 -15.68 -2.86 -1.09
N LEU A 132 -14.72 -2.89 -0.16
CA LEU A 132 -13.37 -3.36 -0.43
C LEU A 132 -13.31 -4.89 -0.54
N SER A 133 -12.36 -5.39 -1.33
CA SER A 133 -12.12 -6.83 -1.44
C SER A 133 -11.47 -7.33 -0.16
N MET A 134 -12.01 -8.41 0.38
CA MET A 134 -11.36 -9.19 1.43
C MET A 134 -10.79 -10.48 0.85
N ASP A 135 -11.33 -10.96 -0.27
CA ASP A 135 -10.87 -12.16 -0.95
C ASP A 135 -10.93 -12.05 -2.48
N ASP A 136 -10.14 -12.88 -3.15
CA ASP A 136 -10.11 -13.07 -4.59
C ASP A 136 -9.82 -14.53 -4.96
N ASP A 137 -10.43 -15.03 -6.04
CA ASP A 137 -10.31 -16.43 -6.45
C ASP A 137 -8.86 -16.83 -6.80
N GLN A 138 -8.04 -15.87 -7.25
CA GLN A 138 -6.64 -16.10 -7.61
C GLN A 138 -5.69 -15.90 -6.42
N PHE A 139 -6.18 -15.44 -5.26
CA PHE A 139 -5.41 -15.45 -4.01
C PHE A 139 -5.36 -16.89 -3.44
N THR A 140 -4.43 -17.69 -3.96
CA THR A 140 -4.26 -19.13 -3.70
C THR A 140 -2.98 -19.44 -2.92
N GLU A 141 -2.81 -20.68 -2.47
CA GLU A 141 -1.59 -21.14 -1.78
C GLU A 141 -0.32 -20.96 -2.65
N ASP A 142 -0.43 -21.16 -3.97
CA ASP A 142 0.68 -20.95 -4.91
C ASP A 142 1.07 -19.48 -5.02
N ILE A 143 0.08 -18.59 -5.13
CA ILE A 143 0.33 -17.14 -5.15
C ILE A 143 0.92 -16.67 -3.82
N LEU A 144 0.45 -17.20 -2.70
CA LEU A 144 0.96 -16.90 -1.37
C LEU A 144 2.44 -17.30 -1.22
N ASP A 145 2.83 -18.49 -1.72
CA ASP A 145 4.22 -18.95 -1.73
C ASP A 145 5.11 -18.07 -2.63
N GLN A 146 4.67 -17.79 -3.86
CA GLN A 146 5.42 -16.94 -4.79
C GLN A 146 5.61 -15.52 -4.25
N ALA A 147 4.54 -14.92 -3.72
CA ALA A 147 4.58 -13.59 -3.13
C ALA A 147 5.44 -13.55 -1.86
N THR A 148 5.42 -14.61 -1.03
CA THR A 148 6.30 -14.73 0.13
C THR A 148 7.77 -14.77 -0.29
N LYS A 149 8.13 -15.57 -1.31
CA LYS A 149 9.50 -15.61 -1.84
C LYS A 149 9.95 -14.26 -2.41
N ALA A 150 9.05 -13.54 -3.06
CA ALA A 150 9.33 -12.20 -3.59
C ALA A 150 9.59 -11.21 -2.45
N ILE A 151 8.69 -11.14 -1.46
CA ILE A 151 8.80 -10.14 -0.39
C ILE A 151 9.99 -10.40 0.54
N LEU A 152 10.39 -11.67 0.75
CA LEU A 152 11.60 -12.00 1.49
C LEU A 152 12.86 -11.40 0.84
N LYS A 153 12.94 -11.37 -0.49
CA LYS A 153 14.06 -10.72 -1.19
C LYS A 153 14.04 -9.20 -0.96
N THR A 154 12.85 -8.60 -1.02
CA THR A 154 12.66 -7.16 -0.80
C THR A 154 12.96 -6.73 0.64
N ARG A 155 12.72 -7.60 1.62
CA ARG A 155 12.81 -7.30 3.07
C ARG A 155 14.03 -7.91 3.76
N ASP A 156 15.10 -8.13 3.01
CA ASP A 156 16.40 -8.62 3.49
C ASP A 156 16.31 -9.96 4.23
N GLY A 157 15.66 -10.94 3.60
CA GLY A 157 15.56 -12.32 4.07
C GLY A 157 14.59 -12.56 5.21
N LYS A 158 13.87 -11.54 5.69
CA LYS A 158 12.85 -11.66 6.75
C LYS A 158 11.47 -11.26 6.23
N LEU A 159 10.43 -11.97 6.69
CA LEU A 159 9.07 -11.72 6.22
C LEU A 159 8.58 -10.33 6.64
N ARG A 160 8.78 -9.97 7.91
CA ARG A 160 8.36 -8.70 8.53
C ARG A 160 6.91 -8.36 8.19
N ALA A 161 6.02 -9.35 8.23
CA ALA A 161 4.61 -9.14 7.95
C ALA A 161 4.00 -8.32 9.09
N ALA A 162 3.72 -7.05 8.81
CA ALA A 162 3.01 -6.16 9.74
C ALA A 162 1.59 -6.69 9.95
N VAL A 163 1.17 -6.80 11.21
CA VAL A 163 -0.21 -7.20 11.59
C VAL A 163 -0.69 -6.39 12.80
N PRO A 164 -2.00 -6.14 12.94
CA PRO A 164 -2.53 -5.41 14.08
C PRO A 164 -2.46 -6.21 15.39
N SER A 165 -2.13 -5.52 16.49
CA SER A 165 -1.99 -6.12 17.83
C SER A 165 -1.95 -5.06 18.96
N PRO A 166 -3.09 -4.60 19.51
CA PRO A 166 -4.46 -4.69 19.01
C PRO A 166 -4.69 -3.73 17.82
N LEU A 167 -5.95 -3.44 17.45
CA LEU A 167 -6.23 -2.39 16.47
C LEU A 167 -5.64 -1.04 16.91
N GLY A 168 -4.98 -0.36 15.97
CA GLY A 168 -4.24 0.88 16.20
C GLY A 168 -2.79 0.68 16.65
N SER A 169 -2.31 -0.55 16.75
CA SER A 169 -0.92 -0.90 17.02
C SER A 169 -0.45 -2.04 16.13
N CYS A 170 0.86 -2.28 16.06
CA CYS A 170 1.47 -3.18 15.08
C CYS A 170 2.54 -4.06 15.72
N VAL A 171 2.60 -5.32 15.27
CA VAL A 171 3.75 -6.22 15.44
C VAL A 171 4.18 -6.78 14.09
N PHE A 172 5.36 -7.39 14.02
CA PHE A 172 5.92 -7.95 12.79
C PHE A 172 6.15 -9.45 12.94
N LEU A 173 5.56 -10.23 12.04
CA LEU A 173 5.73 -11.68 12.01
C LEU A 173 6.87 -12.06 11.06
N ASN A 174 7.81 -12.87 11.57
CA ASN A 174 8.95 -13.39 10.81
C ASN A 174 8.95 -14.92 10.73
N ASP A 175 8.24 -15.56 11.63
CA ASP A 175 8.22 -17.00 11.89
C ASP A 175 6.90 -17.63 11.41
N VAL A 176 6.45 -17.27 10.19
CA VAL A 176 5.22 -17.80 9.60
C VAL A 176 5.59 -18.86 8.56
N GLU A 177 5.38 -20.13 8.92
CA GLU A 177 5.67 -21.26 8.06
C GLU A 177 4.64 -21.39 6.93
N ALA A 178 5.01 -21.99 5.80
CA ALA A 178 4.11 -22.20 4.66
C ALA A 178 2.84 -22.98 5.04
N SER A 179 2.97 -23.97 5.93
CA SER A 179 1.81 -24.73 6.41
C SER A 179 0.82 -23.89 7.22
N GLU A 180 1.32 -22.94 8.01
CA GLU A 180 0.50 -22.00 8.78
C GLU A 180 -0.17 -20.98 7.86
N MET A 181 0.57 -20.43 6.90
CA MET A 181 0.02 -19.53 5.88
C MET A 181 -1.12 -20.20 5.11
N ASN A 182 -0.95 -21.46 4.69
CA ASN A 182 -1.98 -22.19 3.96
C ASN A 182 -3.18 -22.55 4.86
N ALA A 183 -2.95 -22.84 6.15
CA ALA A 183 -4.04 -23.03 7.12
C ALA A 183 -4.83 -21.73 7.35
N ALA A 184 -4.14 -20.60 7.46
CA ALA A 184 -4.76 -19.28 7.56
C ALA A 184 -5.56 -18.94 6.30
N LEU A 185 -5.05 -19.28 5.13
CA LEU A 185 -5.76 -19.04 3.87
C LEU A 185 -7.05 -19.86 3.82
N LYS A 186 -7.01 -21.16 4.18
CA LYS A 186 -8.21 -22.02 4.25
C LYS A 186 -9.25 -21.47 5.21
N LYS A 187 -8.80 -21.06 6.41
CA LYS A 187 -9.69 -20.44 7.41
C LYS A 187 -10.27 -19.13 6.89
N HIS A 188 -9.46 -18.30 6.26
CA HIS A 188 -9.88 -17.03 5.66
C HIS A 188 -10.96 -17.25 4.60
N LYS A 189 -10.70 -18.11 3.60
CA LYS A 189 -11.66 -18.51 2.56
C LYS A 189 -12.98 -19.02 3.15
N GLU A 190 -12.93 -19.80 4.23
CA GLU A 190 -14.14 -20.29 4.91
C GLU A 190 -14.94 -19.15 5.55
N ILE A 191 -14.27 -18.23 6.26
CA ILE A 191 -14.92 -17.05 6.86
C ILE A 191 -15.59 -16.21 5.77
N MET A 192 -14.92 -16.00 4.63
CA MET A 192 -15.41 -15.16 3.53
C MET A 192 -16.74 -15.62 2.97
N LYS A 193 -17.05 -16.93 3.00
CA LYS A 193 -18.37 -17.47 2.61
C LYS A 193 -19.54 -16.91 3.42
N SER A 194 -19.29 -16.45 4.64
CA SER A 194 -20.32 -15.83 5.50
C SER A 194 -20.52 -14.32 5.26
N TYR A 195 -19.63 -13.70 4.47
CA TYR A 195 -19.69 -12.28 4.16
C TYR A 195 -20.43 -12.02 2.83
N PRO A 196 -21.04 -10.83 2.64
CA PRO A 196 -21.57 -10.41 1.35
C PRO A 196 -20.57 -10.61 0.21
N ARG A 197 -21.06 -11.06 -0.94
CA ARG A 197 -20.26 -11.33 -2.16
C ARG A 197 -19.13 -12.35 -1.93
N GLN A 198 -19.22 -13.15 -0.87
CA GLN A 198 -18.19 -14.10 -0.47
C GLN A 198 -16.81 -13.42 -0.31
N GLY A 199 -16.78 -12.18 0.20
CA GLY A 199 -15.55 -11.41 0.36
C GLY A 199 -15.09 -10.64 -0.88
N LYS A 200 -15.71 -10.80 -2.05
CA LYS A 200 -15.36 -10.04 -3.26
C LYS A 200 -15.72 -8.55 -3.11
N GLY A 201 -14.84 -7.68 -3.61
CA GLY A 201 -15.05 -6.23 -3.62
C GLY A 201 -16.01 -5.75 -4.71
N LEU A 202 -16.44 -4.50 -4.60
CA LEU A 202 -17.17 -3.77 -5.64
C LEU A 202 -16.17 -3.07 -6.55
N GLU A 203 -16.34 -3.20 -7.87
CA GLU A 203 -15.49 -2.51 -8.86
C GLU A 203 -13.98 -2.75 -8.61
N ALA A 204 -13.62 -4.01 -8.33
CA ALA A 204 -12.30 -4.35 -7.82
C ALA A 204 -11.16 -4.24 -8.84
N HIS A 205 -11.49 -4.26 -10.13
CA HIS A 205 -10.52 -4.28 -11.22
C HIS A 205 -10.40 -2.91 -11.87
N VAL A 206 -9.24 -2.66 -12.46
CA VAL A 206 -8.99 -1.45 -13.24
C VAL A 206 -9.87 -1.42 -14.49
N ASP A 207 -10.36 -0.24 -14.84
CA ASP A 207 -11.14 0.00 -16.04
C ASP A 207 -10.76 1.35 -16.69
N SER A 208 -11.45 1.73 -17.76
CA SER A 208 -11.17 2.97 -18.49
C SER A 208 -11.36 4.25 -17.65
N SER A 209 -12.17 4.21 -16.59
CA SER A 209 -12.41 5.35 -15.70
C SER A 209 -11.20 5.70 -14.83
N ASP A 210 -10.28 4.76 -14.62
CA ASP A 210 -9.07 4.96 -13.80
C ASP A 210 -8.01 5.83 -14.49
N THR A 211 -8.15 6.08 -15.80
CA THR A 211 -7.19 6.85 -16.60
C THR A 211 -7.27 8.37 -16.38
N GLY A 212 -8.30 8.85 -15.69
CA GLY A 212 -8.48 10.28 -15.41
C GLY A 212 -8.74 11.15 -16.64
N TYR A 213 -8.90 10.58 -17.84
CA TYR A 213 -9.20 11.35 -19.05
C TYR A 213 -10.63 11.89 -18.99
N THR A 214 -10.76 13.18 -18.67
CA THR A 214 -11.98 13.95 -18.94
C THR A 214 -11.85 14.60 -20.31
N VAL A 215 -12.78 14.34 -21.23
CA VAL A 215 -12.94 15.17 -22.44
C VAL A 215 -13.89 16.30 -22.09
N ASN A 216 -13.44 17.55 -22.21
CA ASN A 216 -14.24 18.74 -21.89
C ASN A 216 -14.83 18.76 -20.47
N ASN A 217 -14.03 18.45 -19.44
CA ASN A 217 -14.43 18.51 -18.04
C ASN A 217 -15.65 17.64 -17.67
N LYS A 218 -16.00 16.66 -18.53
CA LYS A 218 -16.98 15.61 -18.26
C LYS A 218 -16.28 14.26 -18.27
N GLN A 219 -16.67 13.39 -17.34
CA GLN A 219 -16.29 11.99 -17.39
C GLN A 219 -16.84 11.40 -18.69
N VAL A 220 -15.98 10.72 -19.45
CA VAL A 220 -16.41 10.00 -20.64
C VAL A 220 -17.08 8.72 -20.15
N GLU A 221 -18.42 8.67 -20.18
CA GLU A 221 -19.14 7.42 -19.94
C GLU A 221 -18.76 6.40 -21.02
N SER A 222 -18.62 5.15 -20.57
CA SER A 222 -18.18 3.98 -21.33
C SER A 222 -18.99 3.80 -22.62
N SER A 223 -18.40 4.21 -23.75
CA SER A 223 -18.77 3.65 -25.04
C SER A 223 -17.83 2.49 -25.32
N ASN A 224 -18.39 1.31 -25.60
CA ASN A 224 -17.69 0.08 -25.92
C ASN A 224 -16.50 0.30 -26.87
N VAL A 225 -15.28 0.34 -26.33
CA VAL A 225 -14.07 0.27 -27.13
C VAL A 225 -13.60 -1.18 -27.12
N THR A 226 -13.78 -1.86 -28.25
CA THR A 226 -13.14 -3.15 -28.50
C THR A 226 -11.63 -2.98 -28.44
N ASN A 227 -10.98 -3.73 -27.54
CA ASN A 227 -9.53 -3.77 -27.39
C ASN A 227 -8.85 -4.15 -28.71
N SER A 228 -8.23 -3.17 -29.36
CA SER A 228 -7.32 -3.34 -30.49
C SER A 228 -6.02 -2.57 -30.23
N ALA A 229 -5.39 -2.82 -29.09
CA ALA A 229 -3.99 -2.46 -28.86
C ALA A 229 -3.12 -3.72 -28.97
N SER A 230 -2.69 -3.96 -30.20
CA SER A 230 -1.81 -5.04 -30.61
C SER A 230 -0.45 -4.98 -29.92
N LYS A 231 0.08 -6.15 -29.57
CA LYS A 231 1.48 -6.42 -29.22
C LYS A 231 2.44 -5.85 -30.28
N SER A 232 3.01 -4.67 -30.09
CA SER A 232 4.20 -4.24 -30.86
C SER A 232 4.95 -3.02 -30.31
N VAL A 233 5.03 -2.81 -28.99
CA VAL A 233 5.90 -1.76 -28.42
C VAL A 233 6.69 -2.30 -27.24
N ILE A 234 7.50 -3.32 -27.50
CA ILE A 234 8.73 -3.58 -26.75
C ILE A 234 9.81 -3.77 -27.81
N ASN A 235 10.46 -2.67 -28.21
CA ASN A 235 11.73 -2.75 -28.92
C ASN A 235 12.85 -2.67 -27.89
N ASP A 236 13.65 -3.72 -27.91
CA ASP A 236 14.77 -4.06 -27.03
C ASP A 236 16.04 -3.46 -27.65
N ASP A 237 16.34 -2.19 -27.35
CA ASP A 237 17.48 -1.46 -27.92
C ASP A 237 18.75 -1.57 -27.06
N VAL A 238 19.20 -2.80 -26.78
CA VAL A 238 20.58 -3.04 -26.31
C VAL A 238 21.24 -4.13 -27.13
N LYS A 239 21.69 -3.77 -28.34
CA LYS A 239 22.79 -4.46 -29.02
C LYS A 239 23.77 -3.45 -29.60
N ASP A 240 25.03 -3.76 -29.39
CA ASP A 240 26.26 -3.15 -29.92
C ASP A 240 26.85 -1.97 -29.12
N GLY A 241 27.88 -2.31 -28.35
CA GLY A 241 28.73 -1.36 -27.64
C GLY A 241 29.61 -0.55 -28.57
N VAL A 242 29.79 0.74 -28.23
CA VAL A 242 30.80 1.61 -28.83
C VAL A 242 31.52 2.38 -27.72
N HIS A 243 32.85 2.34 -27.78
CA HIS A 243 33.82 2.98 -26.89
C HIS A 243 33.74 4.53 -26.89
N PRO A 244 34.24 5.21 -25.84
CA PRO A 244 33.92 6.60 -25.56
C PRO A 244 34.80 7.57 -26.35
N ALA A 245 34.18 8.57 -26.96
CA ALA A 245 34.87 9.73 -27.50
C ALA A 245 34.11 11.03 -27.17
N GLY A 246 34.79 11.93 -26.46
CA GLY A 246 34.53 13.37 -26.55
C GLY A 246 33.66 13.98 -25.44
N LYS A 247 34.32 14.66 -24.50
CA LYS A 247 33.77 15.72 -23.66
C LYS A 247 32.91 16.70 -24.47
N LYS A 248 31.63 16.83 -24.13
CA LYS A 248 30.88 18.09 -24.27
C LYS A 248 30.06 18.33 -23.02
N THR A 249 30.43 19.38 -22.30
CA THR A 249 29.69 20.00 -21.20
C THR A 249 28.35 20.53 -21.71
N ALA A 250 27.25 20.02 -21.17
CA ALA A 250 25.92 20.60 -21.36
C ALA A 250 25.60 21.48 -20.16
N GLU A 251 25.64 22.79 -20.37
CA GLU A 251 25.17 23.80 -19.43
C GLU A 251 23.64 23.88 -19.46
N LYS A 252 23.03 23.91 -18.27
CA LYS A 252 21.73 24.51 -17.90
C LYS A 252 20.55 24.35 -18.86
N MET A 253 19.57 23.53 -18.46
CA MET A 253 18.14 23.92 -18.40
C MET A 253 17.44 23.13 -17.30
N ALA A 254 17.32 23.72 -16.11
CA ALA A 254 16.38 23.32 -15.08
C ALA A 254 15.39 24.49 -14.91
N SER A 255 14.14 24.30 -15.32
CA SER A 255 13.05 25.22 -15.06
C SER A 255 12.34 24.78 -13.78
N GLY A 256 12.86 25.23 -12.64
CA GLY A 256 12.13 25.26 -11.37
C GLY A 256 11.36 26.58 -11.23
N PRO A 257 10.26 26.61 -10.47
CA PRO A 257 9.50 27.83 -10.21
C PRO A 257 10.35 28.85 -9.43
N GLU A 258 10.14 30.12 -9.75
CA GLU A 258 10.95 31.26 -9.30
C GLU A 258 11.05 31.38 -7.76
N GLY A 259 12.27 31.64 -7.24
CA GLY A 259 12.42 32.32 -5.94
C GLY A 259 13.20 31.63 -4.81
N VAL A 260 13.98 30.57 -5.03
CA VAL A 260 14.83 29.98 -3.97
C VAL A 260 16.27 29.75 -4.42
N ASN A 261 17.18 30.61 -3.94
CA ASN A 261 18.63 30.46 -4.12
C ASN A 261 19.19 29.43 -3.11
N GLY A 262 19.23 28.17 -3.52
CA GLY A 262 19.95 27.12 -2.78
C GLY A 262 21.46 27.21 -3.06
N VAL A 263 22.23 27.82 -2.15
CA VAL A 263 23.69 27.76 -2.18
C VAL A 263 24.12 26.35 -1.79
N SER A 264 24.56 25.55 -2.76
CA SER A 264 25.19 24.25 -2.53
C SER A 264 26.66 24.45 -2.18
N ASN A 265 27.02 24.29 -0.90
CA ASN A 265 28.43 24.16 -0.48
C ASN A 265 28.89 22.69 -0.70
N PRO A 266 30.00 22.45 -1.42
CA PRO A 266 30.57 21.12 -1.54
C PRO A 266 31.42 20.83 -0.29
N THR A 267 31.09 19.79 0.47
CA THR A 267 32.03 19.22 1.44
C THR A 267 32.67 17.98 0.82
N THR A 268 34.00 18.04 0.77
CA THR A 268 34.91 17.10 0.15
C THR A 268 35.15 15.88 1.03
N ASN A 269 35.21 14.71 0.38
CA ASN A 269 35.78 13.47 0.91
C ASN A 269 37.21 13.71 1.42
N GLY A 270 37.50 13.20 2.63
CA GLY A 270 38.83 13.24 3.22
C GLY A 270 39.07 12.02 4.11
N ALA A 271 39.46 10.91 3.50
CA ALA A 271 40.16 9.84 4.19
C ALA A 271 41.65 10.20 4.26
N THR A 272 42.22 10.25 5.47
CA THR A 272 43.57 9.77 5.90
C THR A 272 44.09 10.59 7.09
N SER A 273 44.30 9.91 8.23
CA SER A 273 45.61 9.70 8.86
C SER A 273 45.44 9.36 10.34
N LEU A 274 45.90 8.16 10.67
CA LEU A 274 46.17 7.68 12.02
C LEU A 274 47.36 8.47 12.58
N GLY A 275 47.18 9.02 13.78
CA GLY A 275 48.24 9.58 14.61
C GLY A 275 47.90 9.33 16.07
N GLN A 276 48.18 8.11 16.55
CA GLN A 276 48.18 7.78 17.97
C GLN A 276 49.47 8.30 18.61
N GLY A 277 49.34 8.98 19.74
CA GLY A 277 50.46 9.28 20.64
C GLY A 277 50.01 10.14 21.80
N GLY A 278 50.04 9.60 23.02
CA GLY A 278 50.04 10.38 24.26
C GLY A 278 49.11 9.86 25.35
N GLU A 279 49.68 9.03 26.22
CA GLU A 279 49.12 8.52 27.48
C GLU A 279 48.65 9.62 28.45
N CYS A 280 47.63 9.30 29.26
CA CYS A 280 47.47 9.87 30.59
C CYS A 280 46.68 8.89 31.48
N CYS A 281 47.39 8.39 32.50
CA CYS A 281 46.96 7.68 33.73
C CYS A 281 46.28 6.30 33.62
#